data_AF-A0A437C2Z9-F1
#
_entry.id   AF-A0A437C2Z9-F1
#
_cell.length_a   1.000
_cell.length_b   1.000
_cell.length_c   1.000
_cell.angle_alpha   90.00
_cell.angle_beta   90.00
_cell.angle_gamma   90.00
#
_symmetry.space_group_name_H-M   'P 1'
#
loop_
_entity.id
_entity.type
_entity.pdbx_description
1 polymer ?
#
loop_
_entity_poly.entity_id
_entity_poly.type
_entity_poly.pdbx_seq_one_letter_code
_entity_poly.pdbx_strand_id
1 'polypeptide(L)'
;MAVLTALPSDFGYVIFTYLYSWIMIAYLAVKVGSARKKYGVKYPTMYSDKDQVFNCVQRAHQNTLELYPQWLVFQTIAALVYPLTASVLGAIWVTSRFSYAWGYYTGDPAKRMNGAYGYIGYLGVIFLVLPSNETDNCACALARAIGSQVGLNRSPHQKLKTERAMSGFLDGIRCGDCDCNVDWGERRNTIASIAAGVLFFTGWWIIIDAAVIYPLEEDFHRAYHTCGVIATVAFLMINAVSNGQVRGDSYSEGCMGQTGARVWLFIGFMLAFGSLIASMWILFGGFVVPGKPHTYPGIAIFFQNAFIFFGGLVFKFGRTEDLWQ
;
A
#
# COMPACT_ATOMS: atom_id res chain seq x y z
N MET A 1 -31.38 7.35 -2.02
CA MET A 1 -31.58 7.75 -3.44
C MET A 1 -30.33 8.35 -4.09
N ALA A 2 -29.42 9.02 -3.36
CA ALA A 2 -28.20 9.62 -3.93
C ALA A 2 -27.16 8.62 -4.49
N VAL A 3 -27.11 7.38 -3.98
CA VAL A 3 -26.15 6.36 -4.44
C VAL A 3 -26.55 5.80 -5.81
N LEU A 4 -27.85 5.51 -6.02
CA LEU A 4 -28.36 5.01 -7.30
C LEU A 4 -28.20 6.02 -8.45
N THR A 5 -28.12 7.31 -8.16
CA THR A 5 -27.84 8.36 -9.15
C THR A 5 -26.35 8.53 -9.47
N ALA A 6 -25.45 7.99 -8.63
CA ALA A 6 -24.00 8.09 -8.80
C ALA A 6 -23.38 6.88 -9.52
N LEU A 7 -24.09 5.75 -9.56
CA LEU A 7 -23.63 4.52 -10.22
C LEU A 7 -24.14 4.43 -11.67
N PRO A 8 -23.32 3.92 -12.61
CA PRO A 8 -23.77 3.65 -13.98
C PRO A 8 -25.00 2.73 -14.00
N SER A 9 -25.94 2.95 -14.91
CA SER A 9 -27.14 2.09 -15.06
C SER A 9 -26.80 0.61 -15.25
N ASP A 10 -25.64 0.32 -15.85
CA ASP A 10 -25.17 -1.04 -16.15
C ASP A 10 -24.38 -1.69 -15.00
N PHE A 11 -24.27 -1.03 -13.84
CA PHE A 11 -23.51 -1.56 -12.71
C PHE A 11 -24.14 -2.83 -12.11
N GLY A 12 -25.41 -3.12 -12.42
CA GLY A 12 -26.07 -4.38 -12.05
C GLY A 12 -25.29 -5.63 -12.50
N TYR A 13 -24.69 -5.61 -13.69
CA TYR A 13 -23.87 -6.72 -14.21
C TYR A 13 -22.62 -6.96 -13.36
N VAL A 14 -22.03 -5.88 -12.85
CA VAL A 14 -20.82 -5.93 -12.02
C VAL A 14 -21.14 -6.66 -10.71
N ILE A 15 -22.29 -6.36 -10.09
CA ILE A 15 -22.78 -7.01 -8.87
C ILE A 15 -22.94 -8.53 -9.09
N PHE A 16 -23.48 -8.94 -10.24
CA PHE A 16 -23.57 -10.36 -10.58
C PHE A 16 -22.20 -11.03 -10.68
N THR A 17 -21.18 -10.35 -11.24
CA THR A 17 -19.80 -10.87 -11.24
C THR A 17 -19.22 -11.05 -9.85
N TYR A 18 -19.49 -10.13 -8.91
CA TYR A 18 -19.02 -10.29 -7.52
C TYR A 18 -19.75 -11.42 -6.78
N LEU A 19 -21.05 -11.56 -7.00
CA LEU A 19 -21.81 -12.69 -6.46
C LEU A 19 -21.27 -14.01 -7.04
N TYR A 20 -20.96 -14.04 -8.34
CA TYR A 20 -20.37 -15.21 -8.99
C TYR A 20 -18.98 -15.56 -8.44
N SER A 21 -18.12 -14.56 -8.18
CA SER A 21 -16.81 -14.78 -7.57
C SER A 21 -16.91 -15.26 -6.12
N TRP A 22 -17.91 -14.80 -5.37
CA TRP A 22 -18.18 -15.30 -4.02
C TRP A 22 -18.60 -16.77 -4.03
N ILE A 23 -19.50 -17.16 -4.94
CA ILE A 23 -19.93 -18.56 -5.15
C ILE A 23 -18.73 -19.44 -5.51
N MET A 24 -17.82 -18.95 -6.35
CA MET A 24 -16.57 -19.66 -6.69
C MET A 24 -15.74 -19.96 -5.44
N ILE A 25 -15.44 -18.96 -4.61
CA ILE A 25 -14.63 -19.18 -3.39
C ILE A 25 -15.30 -20.17 -2.44
N ALA A 26 -16.61 -20.03 -2.24
CA ALA A 26 -17.39 -20.95 -1.42
C ALA A 26 -17.32 -22.39 -1.96
N TYR A 27 -17.45 -22.58 -3.27
CA TYR A 27 -17.33 -23.89 -3.91
C TYR A 27 -15.95 -24.53 -3.70
N LEU A 28 -14.86 -23.78 -3.89
CA LEU A 28 -13.51 -24.30 -3.66
C LEU A 28 -13.28 -24.65 -2.18
N ALA A 29 -13.80 -23.84 -1.25
CA ALA A 29 -13.72 -24.10 0.19
C ALA A 29 -14.47 -25.38 0.59
N VAL A 30 -15.68 -25.60 0.05
CA VAL A 30 -16.45 -26.83 0.28
C VAL A 30 -15.72 -28.05 -0.29
N LYS A 31 -15.08 -27.92 -1.46
CA LYS A 31 -14.27 -29.02 -2.05
C LYS A 31 -13.06 -29.36 -1.19
N VAL A 32 -12.37 -28.37 -0.63
CA VAL A 32 -11.29 -28.60 0.34
C VAL A 32 -11.82 -29.31 1.59
N GLY A 33 -12.94 -28.84 2.16
CA GLY A 33 -13.56 -29.47 3.32
C GLY A 33 -13.98 -30.92 3.07
N SER A 34 -14.58 -31.19 1.91
CA SER A 34 -14.92 -32.55 1.48
C SER A 34 -13.68 -33.42 1.26
N ALA A 35 -12.61 -32.87 0.69
CA ALA A 35 -11.36 -33.59 0.48
C ALA A 35 -10.67 -33.90 1.82
N ARG A 36 -10.68 -32.98 2.79
CA ARG A 36 -10.18 -33.22 4.16
C ARG A 36 -10.87 -34.41 4.81
N LYS A 37 -12.20 -34.52 4.66
CA LYS A 37 -12.97 -35.67 5.14
C LYS A 37 -12.62 -36.96 4.39
N LYS A 38 -12.46 -36.90 3.07
CA LYS A 38 -12.13 -38.07 2.23
C LYS A 38 -10.75 -38.66 2.51
N TYR A 39 -9.75 -37.81 2.73
CA TYR A 39 -8.35 -38.21 2.98
C TYR A 39 -7.97 -38.23 4.46
N GLY A 40 -8.91 -37.97 5.39
CA GLY A 40 -8.68 -38.07 6.83
C GLY A 40 -7.69 -37.05 7.41
N VAL A 41 -7.46 -35.92 6.76
CA VAL A 41 -6.49 -34.90 7.20
C VAL A 41 -7.11 -34.03 8.29
N LYS A 42 -6.73 -34.30 9.55
CA LYS A 42 -7.15 -33.50 10.72
C LYS A 42 -6.48 -32.13 10.73
N TYR A 43 -7.18 -31.12 11.25
CA TYR A 43 -6.57 -29.83 11.62
C TYR A 43 -5.52 -30.07 12.72
N PRO A 44 -4.38 -29.35 12.74
CA PRO A 44 -4.01 -28.18 11.95
C PRO A 44 -3.25 -28.47 10.65
N THR A 45 -3.10 -29.75 10.27
CA THR A 45 -2.24 -30.15 9.15
C THR A 45 -2.78 -29.63 7.81
N MET A 46 -1.95 -28.88 7.07
CA MET A 46 -2.33 -28.26 5.80
C MET A 46 -2.11 -29.16 4.59
N TYR A 47 -1.01 -29.92 4.57
CA TYR A 47 -0.64 -30.83 3.49
C TYR A 47 -0.48 -32.25 4.04
N SER A 48 -0.83 -33.25 3.24
CA SER A 48 -0.59 -34.67 3.56
C SER A 48 0.63 -35.15 2.79
N ASP A 49 1.58 -35.79 3.46
CA ASP A 49 2.74 -36.40 2.79
C ASP A 49 2.36 -37.61 1.95
N LYS A 50 1.17 -38.19 2.20
CA LYS A 50 0.72 -39.45 1.62
C LYS A 50 -0.18 -39.26 0.39
N ASP A 51 -0.87 -38.11 0.30
CA ASP A 51 -1.93 -37.88 -0.69
C ASP A 51 -1.69 -36.60 -1.51
N GLN A 52 -1.02 -36.75 -2.65
CA GLN A 52 -0.76 -35.62 -3.57
C GLN A 52 -2.03 -34.98 -4.13
N VAL A 53 -3.12 -35.74 -4.30
CA VAL A 53 -4.42 -35.23 -4.78
C VAL A 53 -5.02 -34.23 -3.79
N PHE A 54 -4.91 -34.51 -2.48
CA PHE A 54 -5.35 -33.59 -1.44
C PHE A 54 -4.55 -32.28 -1.48
N ASN A 55 -3.22 -32.39 -1.61
CA ASN A 55 -2.33 -31.24 -1.71
C ASN A 55 -2.66 -30.37 -2.94
N CYS A 56 -3.01 -31.01 -4.06
CA CYS A 56 -3.44 -30.32 -5.28
C CYS A 56 -4.75 -29.55 -5.08
N VAL A 57 -5.76 -30.15 -4.44
CA VAL A 57 -7.04 -29.49 -4.11
C VAL A 57 -6.82 -28.29 -3.20
N GLN A 58 -6.00 -28.45 -2.16
CA GLN A 58 -5.67 -27.40 -1.20
C GLN A 58 -4.92 -26.25 -1.85
N ARG A 59 -3.91 -26.55 -2.69
CA ARG A 59 -3.12 -25.53 -3.40
C ARG A 59 -3.95 -24.74 -4.40
N ALA A 60 -4.89 -25.38 -5.10
CA ALA A 60 -5.77 -24.69 -6.04
C ALA A 60 -6.64 -23.63 -5.35
N HIS A 61 -7.16 -23.93 -4.15
CA HIS A 61 -7.91 -22.98 -3.35
C HIS A 61 -7.02 -21.84 -2.83
N GLN A 62 -5.86 -22.17 -2.26
CA GLN A 62 -4.92 -21.17 -1.74
C GLN A 62 -4.41 -20.22 -2.83
N ASN A 63 -4.04 -20.72 -4.01
CA ASN A 63 -3.62 -19.85 -5.12
C ASN A 63 -4.73 -18.88 -5.55
N THR A 64 -5.99 -19.31 -5.48
CA THR A 64 -7.12 -18.44 -5.79
C THR A 64 -7.26 -17.35 -4.73
N LEU A 65 -7.11 -17.68 -3.44
CA LEU A 65 -7.14 -16.71 -2.34
C LEU A 65 -5.96 -15.72 -2.37
N GLU A 66 -4.78 -16.16 -2.79
CA GLU A 66 -3.60 -15.28 -2.95
C GLU A 66 -3.83 -14.20 -4.01
N LEU A 67 -4.57 -14.52 -5.08
CA LEU A 67 -4.79 -13.62 -6.23
C LEU A 67 -6.13 -12.85 -6.15
N TYR A 68 -7.05 -13.29 -5.30
CA TYR A 68 -8.40 -12.73 -5.22
C TYR A 68 -8.46 -11.27 -4.73
N PRO A 69 -7.75 -10.86 -3.66
CA PRO A 69 -7.76 -9.46 -3.20
C PRO A 69 -7.25 -8.50 -4.27
N GLN A 70 -6.17 -8.88 -4.97
CA GLN A 70 -5.61 -8.09 -6.05
C GLN A 70 -6.61 -7.96 -7.22
N TRP A 71 -7.24 -9.08 -7.60
CA TRP A 71 -8.28 -9.05 -8.64
C TRP A 71 -9.47 -8.18 -8.23
N LEU A 72 -9.95 -8.25 -6.98
CA LEU A 72 -11.06 -7.41 -6.49
C LEU A 72 -10.76 -5.91 -6.64
N VAL A 73 -9.54 -5.48 -6.30
CA VAL A 73 -9.16 -4.06 -6.41
C VAL A 73 -9.20 -3.60 -7.87
N PHE A 74 -8.55 -4.33 -8.78
CA PHE A 74 -8.53 -3.96 -10.20
C PHE A 74 -9.91 -4.07 -10.84
N GLN A 75 -10.70 -5.10 -10.49
CA GLN A 75 -12.07 -5.28 -10.96
C GLN A 75 -12.96 -4.11 -10.54
N THR A 76 -12.84 -3.64 -9.30
CA THR A 76 -13.64 -2.51 -8.79
C THR A 76 -13.29 -1.22 -9.49
N ILE A 77 -12.00 -0.94 -9.68
CA ILE A 77 -11.55 0.27 -10.38
C ILE A 77 -12.03 0.25 -11.85
N ALA A 78 -11.86 -0.88 -12.54
CA ALA A 78 -12.31 -1.03 -13.93
C ALA A 78 -13.84 -0.95 -14.07
N ALA A 79 -14.59 -1.54 -13.13
CA ALA A 79 -16.05 -1.59 -13.17
C ALA A 79 -16.72 -0.24 -12.93
N LEU A 80 -16.09 0.67 -12.20
CA LEU A 80 -16.59 2.03 -11.99
C LEU A 80 -16.63 2.84 -13.29
N VAL A 81 -15.81 2.48 -14.28
CA VAL A 81 -15.66 3.26 -15.51
C VAL A 81 -16.14 2.51 -16.75
N TYR A 82 -15.86 1.20 -16.84
CA TYR A 82 -16.34 0.33 -17.91
C TYR A 82 -17.10 -0.88 -17.33
N PRO A 83 -18.32 -0.67 -16.78
CA PRO A 83 -19.06 -1.70 -16.06
C PRO A 83 -19.31 -2.96 -16.90
N LEU A 84 -19.65 -2.82 -18.18
CA LEU A 84 -19.96 -3.94 -19.06
C LEU A 84 -18.70 -4.76 -19.41
N THR A 85 -17.64 -4.11 -19.89
CA THR A 85 -16.38 -4.78 -20.26
C THR A 85 -15.70 -5.43 -19.05
N ALA A 86 -15.69 -4.73 -17.90
CA ALA A 86 -15.15 -5.28 -16.66
C ALA A 86 -15.95 -6.51 -16.20
N SER A 87 -17.28 -6.50 -16.32
CA SER A 87 -18.12 -7.66 -15.96
C SER A 87 -17.82 -8.88 -16.84
N VAL A 88 -17.65 -8.69 -18.16
CA VAL A 88 -17.31 -9.79 -19.07
C VAL A 88 -15.94 -10.37 -18.77
N LEU A 89 -14.90 -9.52 -18.62
CA LEU A 89 -13.55 -9.98 -18.31
C LEU A 89 -13.45 -10.60 -16.91
N GLY A 90 -14.21 -10.06 -15.95
CA GLY A 90 -14.34 -10.63 -14.61
C GLY A 90 -14.99 -12.01 -14.63
N ALA A 91 -16.05 -12.20 -15.40
CA ALA A 91 -16.69 -13.52 -15.56
C ALA A 91 -15.75 -14.55 -16.23
N ILE A 92 -14.96 -14.13 -17.22
CA ILE A 92 -13.92 -14.96 -17.85
C ILE A 92 -12.86 -15.38 -16.81
N TRP A 93 -12.47 -14.48 -15.92
CA TRP A 93 -11.53 -14.81 -14.86
C TRP A 93 -12.12 -15.82 -13.86
N VAL A 94 -13.35 -15.61 -13.39
CA VAL A 94 -13.99 -16.51 -12.43
C VAL A 94 -14.23 -17.91 -13.04
N THR A 95 -14.69 -18.00 -14.29
CA THR A 95 -14.85 -19.29 -15.01
C THR A 95 -13.52 -20.03 -15.18
N SER A 96 -12.44 -19.31 -15.46
CA SER A 96 -11.10 -19.89 -15.58
C SER A 96 -10.63 -20.60 -14.31
N ARG A 97 -11.04 -20.10 -13.14
CA ARG A 97 -10.66 -20.68 -11.84
C ARG A 97 -11.37 -21.99 -11.57
N PHE A 98 -12.61 -22.16 -12.03
CA PHE A 98 -13.27 -23.47 -11.99
C PHE A 98 -12.54 -24.49 -12.88
N SER A 99 -12.15 -24.08 -14.09
CA SER A 99 -11.41 -24.95 -15.02
C SER A 99 -10.00 -25.29 -14.50
N TYR A 100 -9.33 -24.33 -13.86
CA TYR A 100 -8.06 -24.52 -13.17
C TYR A 100 -8.19 -25.52 -12.01
N ALA A 101 -9.20 -25.34 -11.14
CA ALA A 101 -9.44 -26.20 -10.00
C ALA A 101 -9.77 -27.64 -10.43
N TRP A 102 -10.63 -27.81 -11.45
CA TRP A 102 -10.92 -29.13 -12.01
C TRP A 102 -9.69 -29.81 -12.61
N GLY A 103 -8.80 -29.06 -13.27
CA GLY A 103 -7.50 -29.56 -13.72
C GLY A 103 -6.67 -30.10 -12.55
N TYR A 104 -6.57 -29.34 -11.45
CA TYR A 104 -5.83 -29.73 -10.25
C TYR A 104 -6.42 -30.95 -9.53
N TYR A 105 -7.74 -31.15 -9.57
CA TYR A 105 -8.40 -32.27 -8.89
C TYR A 105 -8.05 -33.64 -9.49
N THR A 106 -7.44 -33.66 -10.67
CA THR A 106 -6.94 -34.89 -11.31
C THR A 106 -5.65 -35.42 -10.67
N GLY A 107 -5.02 -34.66 -9.76
CA GLY A 107 -3.79 -35.06 -9.06
C GLY A 107 -2.50 -34.81 -9.83
N ASP A 108 -2.58 -34.30 -11.06
CA ASP A 108 -1.44 -33.94 -11.89
C ASP A 108 -1.28 -32.40 -11.94
N PRO A 109 -0.19 -31.83 -11.40
CA PRO A 109 0.06 -30.39 -11.43
C PRO A 109 0.13 -29.78 -12.83
N ALA A 110 0.45 -30.56 -13.87
CA ALA A 110 0.59 -30.05 -15.23
C ALA A 110 -0.77 -29.68 -15.87
N LYS A 111 -1.85 -30.35 -15.46
CA LYS A 111 -3.21 -30.14 -15.98
C LYS A 111 -3.85 -28.81 -15.57
N ARG A 112 -3.13 -28.00 -14.81
CA ARG A 112 -3.47 -26.60 -14.50
C ARG A 112 -3.61 -25.70 -15.72
N MET A 113 -2.94 -26.06 -16.81
CA MET A 113 -2.93 -25.25 -18.04
C MET A 113 -4.33 -25.06 -18.66
N ASN A 114 -5.28 -25.94 -18.34
CA ASN A 114 -6.67 -25.80 -18.78
C ASN A 114 -7.34 -24.50 -18.30
N GLY A 115 -6.84 -23.87 -17.23
CA GLY A 115 -7.30 -22.57 -16.73
C GLY A 115 -6.53 -21.36 -17.26
N ALA A 116 -5.56 -21.53 -18.16
CA ALA A 116 -4.67 -20.45 -18.60
C ALA A 116 -5.40 -19.31 -19.33
N TYR A 117 -6.56 -19.57 -19.94
CA TYR A 117 -7.38 -18.52 -20.54
C TYR A 117 -7.83 -17.44 -19.54
N GLY A 118 -7.79 -17.74 -18.24
CA GLY A 118 -8.02 -16.77 -17.17
C GLY A 118 -7.06 -15.59 -17.15
N TYR A 119 -5.85 -15.76 -17.69
CA TYR A 119 -4.89 -14.67 -17.82
C TYR A 119 -5.40 -13.57 -18.74
N ILE A 120 -6.25 -13.89 -19.73
CA ILE A 120 -6.88 -12.91 -20.62
C ILE A 120 -7.84 -12.03 -19.81
N GLY A 121 -8.68 -12.62 -18.96
CA GLY A 121 -9.57 -11.88 -18.07
C GLY A 121 -8.79 -11.04 -17.05
N TYR A 122 -7.77 -11.62 -16.41
CA TYR A 122 -6.97 -10.94 -15.39
C TYR A 122 -6.16 -9.76 -15.95
N LEU A 123 -5.39 -10.01 -17.01
CA LEU A 123 -4.58 -8.97 -17.66
C LEU A 123 -5.46 -7.98 -18.40
N GLY A 124 -6.61 -8.39 -18.93
CA GLY A 124 -7.60 -7.51 -19.52
C GLY A 124 -8.12 -6.49 -18.52
N VAL A 125 -8.52 -6.92 -17.31
CA VAL A 125 -8.96 -6.00 -16.24
C VAL A 125 -7.82 -5.08 -15.81
N ILE A 126 -6.59 -5.59 -15.68
CA ILE A 126 -5.43 -4.74 -15.37
C ILE A 126 -5.18 -3.73 -16.50
N PHE A 127 -5.27 -4.14 -17.75
CA PHE A 127 -5.07 -3.28 -18.91
C PHE A 127 -6.14 -2.18 -19.00
N LEU A 128 -7.39 -2.49 -18.65
CA LEU A 128 -8.45 -1.47 -18.53
C LEU A 128 -8.14 -0.41 -17.46
N VAL A 129 -7.36 -0.77 -16.43
CA VAL A 129 -6.89 0.16 -15.41
C VAL A 129 -5.64 0.93 -15.87
N LEU A 130 -4.84 0.39 -16.80
CA LEU A 130 -3.65 1.04 -17.31
C LEU A 130 -4.01 2.24 -18.20
N PRO A 131 -3.27 3.36 -18.10
CA PRO A 131 -3.49 4.53 -18.95
C PRO A 131 -2.98 4.25 -20.37
N SER A 132 -3.86 3.94 -21.32
CA SER A 132 -3.53 3.96 -22.74
C SER A 132 -3.55 5.41 -23.24
N ASN A 133 -2.42 5.91 -23.75
CA ASN A 133 -2.29 7.27 -24.23
C ASN A 133 -3.43 7.70 -25.18
N GLU A 134 -3.79 8.97 -25.02
CA GLU A 134 -4.68 9.81 -25.84
C GLU A 134 -6.16 9.39 -25.98
N THR A 135 -6.99 10.32 -25.53
CA THR A 135 -8.42 10.54 -25.84
C THR A 135 -9.54 9.69 -25.21
N ASP A 136 -9.36 8.42 -24.81
CA ASP A 136 -10.48 7.60 -24.27
C ASP A 136 -10.27 7.01 -22.87
N ASN A 137 -9.51 7.70 -22.01
CA ASN A 137 -8.95 7.12 -20.79
C ASN A 137 -9.89 6.93 -19.60
N CYS A 138 -9.89 5.71 -19.06
CA CYS A 138 -10.51 5.24 -17.81
C CYS A 138 -10.08 6.03 -16.58
N ALA A 139 -8.77 6.26 -16.45
CA ALA A 139 -8.18 7.06 -15.39
C ALA A 139 -8.52 8.56 -15.52
N CYS A 140 -8.83 9.02 -16.74
CA CYS A 140 -9.26 10.39 -17.01
C CYS A 140 -10.77 10.54 -16.82
N ALA A 141 -11.58 9.49 -17.02
CA ALA A 141 -13.00 9.47 -16.67
C ALA A 141 -13.22 9.39 -15.16
N LEU A 142 -12.44 8.58 -14.43
CA LEU A 142 -12.42 8.61 -12.96
C LEU A 142 -11.89 9.97 -12.45
N ALA A 143 -10.82 10.51 -13.05
CA ALA A 143 -10.33 11.85 -12.76
C ALA A 143 -11.20 12.98 -13.34
N ARG A 144 -12.24 12.74 -14.14
CA ARG A 144 -13.25 13.74 -14.59
C ARG A 144 -14.55 13.61 -13.81
N ALA A 145 -14.92 12.42 -13.34
CA ALA A 145 -15.97 12.22 -12.36
C ALA A 145 -15.53 12.79 -10.99
N ILE A 146 -14.25 12.63 -10.65
CA ILE A 146 -13.62 13.28 -9.50
C ILE A 146 -13.20 14.73 -9.85
N GLY A 147 -12.73 14.99 -11.08
CA GLY A 147 -12.22 16.30 -11.52
C GLY A 147 -13.23 17.24 -12.18
N SER A 148 -14.53 16.91 -12.19
CA SER A 148 -15.59 17.94 -12.21
C SER A 148 -15.54 18.82 -10.94
N GLN A 149 -14.64 18.52 -10.00
CA GLN A 149 -14.24 19.41 -8.91
C GLN A 149 -12.84 20.01 -9.06
N VAL A 150 -11.96 19.51 -9.94
CA VAL A 150 -10.58 20.03 -10.05
C VAL A 150 -10.04 19.72 -11.45
N GLY A 151 -9.94 20.76 -12.28
CA GLY A 151 -9.20 20.69 -13.53
C GLY A 151 -7.73 20.99 -13.29
N LEU A 152 -6.82 20.15 -13.80
CA LEU A 152 -5.47 20.55 -14.19
C LEU A 152 -4.79 19.49 -15.08
N ASN A 153 -4.05 20.01 -16.05
CA ASN A 153 -3.47 19.36 -17.22
C ASN A 153 -2.13 18.68 -16.91
N ARG A 154 -1.83 17.56 -17.59
CA ARG A 154 -0.58 16.77 -17.50
C ARG A 154 0.53 17.28 -18.42
N SER A 155 1.79 16.99 -18.07
CA SER A 155 2.79 16.38 -18.97
C SER A 155 4.07 15.90 -18.21
N PRO A 156 4.88 14.93 -18.74
CA PRO A 156 5.42 13.80 -17.97
C PRO A 156 6.96 13.56 -18.08
N HIS A 157 7.40 12.43 -17.46
CA HIS A 157 8.70 11.69 -17.48
C HIS A 157 9.36 11.63 -16.08
N GLN A 158 9.88 10.50 -15.55
CA GLN A 158 10.68 9.44 -16.18
C GLN A 158 10.74 8.15 -15.32
N LYS A 159 11.01 7.01 -15.97
CA LYS A 159 11.14 5.64 -15.43
C LYS A 159 12.32 5.44 -14.46
N LEU A 160 12.19 4.50 -13.50
CA LEU A 160 13.31 3.64 -13.07
C LEU A 160 12.86 2.31 -12.47
N LYS A 161 13.82 1.38 -12.44
CA LYS A 161 13.76 -0.08 -12.53
C LYS A 161 14.17 -0.69 -11.17
N THR A 162 13.88 -1.98 -10.98
CA THR A 162 14.67 -2.96 -10.19
C THR A 162 14.12 -3.41 -8.82
N GLU A 163 13.73 -4.70 -8.82
CA GLU A 163 13.95 -5.78 -7.84
C GLU A 163 13.18 -5.97 -6.53
N ARG A 164 12.90 -7.28 -6.36
CA ARG A 164 12.69 -8.10 -5.16
C ARG A 164 11.60 -7.70 -4.18
N ALA A 165 10.57 -8.54 -4.26
CA ALA A 165 9.60 -8.83 -3.23
C ALA A 165 10.20 -8.73 -1.81
N MET A 166 9.70 -7.77 -1.05
CA MET A 166 9.65 -7.85 0.40
C MET A 166 8.21 -8.14 0.81
N SER A 167 8.12 -9.05 1.77
CA SER A 167 6.95 -9.56 2.49
C SER A 167 5.85 -8.53 2.74
N GLY A 168 4.61 -9.00 2.64
CA GLY A 168 3.41 -8.20 2.83
C GLY A 168 3.40 -7.46 4.16
N PHE A 169 3.02 -6.19 4.09
CA PHE A 169 2.84 -5.23 5.19
C PHE A 169 1.86 -5.68 6.30
N LEU A 170 1.24 -6.87 6.20
CA LEU A 170 0.20 -7.35 7.11
C LEU A 170 0.39 -8.79 7.62
N ASP A 171 1.51 -9.46 7.32
CA ASP A 171 1.76 -10.83 7.82
C ASP A 171 2.10 -10.89 9.33
N GLY A 172 2.09 -9.76 10.05
CA GLY A 172 2.42 -9.66 11.47
C GLY A 172 1.25 -9.63 12.45
N ILE A 173 -0.02 -9.59 12.00
CA ILE A 173 -1.17 -9.60 12.94
C ILE A 173 -1.61 -11.05 13.19
N ARG A 174 -0.80 -11.80 13.96
CA ARG A 174 -1.26 -13.01 14.64
C ARG A 174 -1.86 -12.63 15.99
N CYS A 175 -3.10 -12.13 15.98
CA CYS A 175 -3.92 -12.13 17.20
C CYS A 175 -4.46 -13.55 17.39
N GLY A 176 -3.80 -14.39 18.18
CA GLY A 176 -4.38 -15.68 18.49
C GLY A 176 -3.54 -16.76 19.17
N ASP A 177 -2.25 -16.55 19.48
CA ASP A 177 -1.48 -17.56 20.23
C ASP A 177 -1.11 -16.97 21.60
N CYS A 178 -1.84 -17.39 22.63
CA CYS A 178 -1.51 -17.19 24.04
C CYS A 178 -0.32 -18.07 24.39
N ASP A 179 0.89 -17.64 24.03
CA ASP A 179 2.12 -18.12 24.65
C ASP A 179 2.67 -17.03 25.57
N CYS A 180 2.75 -17.36 26.85
CA CYS A 180 3.22 -16.48 27.93
C CYS A 180 4.75 -16.36 27.94
N ASN A 181 5.35 -15.95 26.82
CA ASN A 181 6.72 -15.43 26.77
C ASN A 181 6.74 -14.16 25.92
N VAL A 182 6.53 -13.02 26.59
CA VAL A 182 6.35 -11.72 25.92
C VAL A 182 7.73 -11.17 25.54
N ASP A 183 8.15 -11.40 24.29
CA ASP A 183 9.27 -10.67 23.69
C ASP A 183 8.85 -9.22 23.40
N TRP A 184 9.03 -8.36 24.40
CA TRP A 184 8.67 -6.93 24.33
C TRP A 184 9.49 -6.16 23.28
N GLY A 185 10.67 -6.66 22.87
CA GLY A 185 11.53 -6.02 21.87
C GLY A 185 10.92 -6.01 20.46
N GLU A 186 10.48 -7.18 19.97
CA GLU A 186 9.94 -7.31 18.62
C GLU A 186 8.59 -6.58 18.44
N ARG A 187 7.75 -6.60 19.49
CA ARG A 187 6.51 -5.82 19.53
C ARG A 187 6.76 -4.31 19.51
N ARG A 188 7.80 -3.83 20.21
CA ARG A 188 8.17 -2.40 20.21
C ARG A 188 8.65 -1.93 18.84
N ASN A 189 9.43 -2.74 18.14
CA ASN A 189 9.91 -2.42 16.79
C ASN A 189 8.76 -2.33 15.76
N THR A 190 7.81 -3.25 15.86
CA THR A 190 6.62 -3.26 15.01
C THR A 190 5.73 -2.04 15.30
N ILE A 191 5.48 -1.74 16.58
CA ILE A 191 4.68 -0.58 16.98
C ILE A 191 5.37 0.73 16.59
N ALA A 192 6.69 0.86 16.80
CA ALA A 192 7.45 2.06 16.47
C ALA A 192 7.47 2.34 14.96
N SER A 193 7.63 1.30 14.13
CA SER A 193 7.62 1.45 12.67
C SER A 193 6.23 1.83 12.13
N ILE A 194 5.16 1.23 12.65
CA ILE A 194 3.77 1.59 12.29
C ILE A 194 3.46 3.03 12.74
N ALA A 195 3.77 3.39 13.99
CA ALA A 195 3.52 4.72 14.52
C ALA A 195 4.27 5.80 13.73
N ALA A 196 5.54 5.57 13.39
CA ALA A 196 6.32 6.48 12.57
C ALA A 196 5.75 6.64 11.14
N GLY A 197 5.32 5.53 10.52
CA GLY A 197 4.70 5.55 9.19
C GLY A 197 3.38 6.34 9.17
N VAL A 198 2.54 6.15 10.19
CA VAL A 198 1.28 6.89 10.35
C VAL A 198 1.56 8.39 10.51
N LEU A 199 2.52 8.78 11.36
CA LEU A 199 2.90 10.19 11.55
C LEU A 199 3.46 10.83 10.27
N PHE A 200 4.28 10.09 9.51
CA PHE A 200 4.79 10.58 8.23
C PHE A 200 3.67 10.79 7.21
N PHE A 201 2.74 9.83 7.12
CA PHE A 201 1.60 9.91 6.22
C PHE A 201 0.66 11.05 6.59
N THR A 202 0.33 11.23 7.87
CA THR A 202 -0.54 12.33 8.32
C THR A 202 0.09 13.69 8.03
N GLY A 203 1.41 13.83 8.17
CA GLY A 203 2.12 15.06 7.82
C GLY A 203 1.94 15.45 6.35
N TRP A 204 2.14 14.51 5.43
CA TRP A 204 1.94 14.76 3.99
C TRP A 204 0.47 14.88 3.58
N TRP A 205 -0.42 14.19 4.28
CA TRP A 205 -1.86 14.31 4.04
C TRP A 205 -2.36 15.74 4.32
N ILE A 206 -1.95 16.33 5.45
CA ILE A 206 -2.37 17.68 5.85
C ILE A 206 -1.94 18.75 4.85
N ILE A 207 -0.72 18.65 4.29
CA ILE A 207 -0.26 19.65 3.32
C ILE A 207 -0.95 19.49 1.95
N ILE A 208 -1.30 18.26 1.56
CA ILE A 208 -2.05 18.01 0.32
C ILE A 208 -3.47 18.57 0.44
N ASP A 209 -4.11 18.37 1.59
CA ASP A 209 -5.43 18.95 1.89
C ASP A 209 -5.38 20.49 1.80
N ALA A 210 -4.40 21.12 2.46
CA ALA A 210 -4.20 22.57 2.38
C ALA A 210 -3.94 23.06 0.94
N ALA A 211 -3.16 22.33 0.14
CA ALA A 211 -2.86 22.70 -1.24
C ALA A 211 -4.07 22.58 -2.18
N VAL A 212 -5.01 21.66 -1.88
CA VAL A 212 -6.25 21.51 -2.65
C VAL A 212 -7.25 22.63 -2.32
N ILE A 213 -7.35 23.02 -1.04
CA ILE A 213 -8.26 24.08 -0.59
C ILE A 213 -7.78 25.47 -1.09
N TYR A 214 -6.47 25.70 -1.14
CA TYR A 214 -5.88 26.99 -1.52
C TYR A 214 -5.00 26.88 -2.78
N PRO A 215 -5.61 26.82 -3.98
CA PRO A 215 -4.88 26.63 -5.24
C PRO A 215 -4.21 27.91 -5.78
N LEU A 216 -4.57 29.09 -5.26
CA LEU A 216 -4.08 30.39 -5.73
C LEU A 216 -2.75 30.76 -5.04
N GLU A 217 -1.79 31.28 -5.82
CA GLU A 217 -0.46 31.64 -5.32
C GLU A 217 -0.49 32.80 -4.31
N GLU A 218 -1.53 33.66 -4.34
CA GLU A 218 -1.69 34.78 -3.41
C GLU A 218 -1.94 34.32 -1.97
N ASP A 219 -2.70 33.25 -1.80
CA ASP A 219 -3.01 32.65 -0.50
C ASP A 219 -1.90 31.69 -0.07
N PHE A 220 -1.32 30.94 -1.01
CA PHE A 220 -0.34 29.91 -0.71
C PHE A 220 0.81 29.87 -1.73
N HIS A 221 1.96 30.43 -1.31
CA HIS A 221 3.15 30.43 -2.15
C HIS A 221 3.75 29.02 -2.27
N ARG A 222 3.96 28.57 -3.50
CA ARG A 222 4.55 27.25 -3.81
C ARG A 222 5.93 27.03 -3.16
N ALA A 223 6.65 28.11 -2.87
CA ALA A 223 7.94 28.06 -2.19
C ALA A 223 7.86 27.45 -0.77
N TYR A 224 6.73 27.56 -0.08
CA TYR A 224 6.60 27.05 1.29
C TYR A 224 6.63 25.52 1.39
N HIS A 225 6.36 24.80 0.30
CA HIS A 225 6.50 23.34 0.25
C HIS A 225 7.94 22.85 0.45
N THR A 226 8.94 23.69 0.15
CA THR A 226 10.36 23.34 0.30
C THR A 226 10.72 22.94 1.73
N CYS A 227 10.06 23.54 2.72
CA CYS A 227 10.25 23.24 4.13
C CYS A 227 9.90 21.78 4.45
N GLY A 228 8.74 21.31 4.01
CA GLY A 228 8.31 19.92 4.17
C GLY A 228 9.20 18.92 3.43
N VAL A 229 9.69 19.28 2.22
CA VAL A 229 10.64 18.44 1.47
C VAL A 229 11.96 18.29 2.24
N ILE A 230 12.51 19.39 2.77
CA ILE A 230 13.74 19.35 3.58
C ILE A 230 13.54 18.49 4.83
N ALA A 231 12.39 18.58 5.50
CA ALA A 231 12.05 17.72 6.63
C ALA A 231 12.03 16.23 6.27
N THR A 232 11.56 15.86 5.07
CA THR A 232 11.61 14.45 4.62
C THR A 232 13.00 13.96 4.30
N VAL A 233 13.85 14.80 3.70
CA VAL A 233 15.25 14.45 3.50
C VAL A 233 15.93 14.22 4.85
N ALA A 234 15.68 15.10 5.82
CA ALA A 234 16.17 14.94 7.19
C ALA A 234 15.68 13.64 7.84
N PHE A 235 14.39 13.29 7.69
CA PHE A 235 13.82 12.03 8.16
C PHE A 235 14.55 10.83 7.58
N LEU A 236 14.80 10.79 6.27
CA LEU A 236 15.53 9.71 5.62
C LEU A 236 16.98 9.65 6.10
N MET A 237 17.66 10.80 6.24
CA MET A 237 19.05 10.85 6.71
C MET A 237 19.21 10.31 8.14
N ILE A 238 18.32 10.70 9.06
CA ILE A 238 18.36 10.26 10.47
C ILE A 238 18.10 8.75 10.58
N ASN A 239 17.15 8.24 9.80
CA ASN A 239 16.70 6.86 9.84
C ASN A 239 17.55 5.90 8.98
N ALA A 240 18.35 6.41 8.05
CA ALA A 240 19.28 5.60 7.25
C ALA A 240 20.50 5.10 8.05
N VAL A 241 20.87 5.79 9.14
CA VAL A 241 21.99 5.39 10.01
C VAL A 241 21.48 4.44 11.09
N SER A 242 22.06 3.25 11.20
CA SER A 242 21.73 2.31 12.27
C SER A 242 22.20 2.83 13.65
N ASN A 243 21.50 2.47 14.72
CA ASN A 243 21.90 2.83 16.09
C ASN A 243 23.22 2.14 16.48
N GLY A 244 23.49 0.94 15.97
CA GLY A 244 24.77 0.23 16.16
C GLY A 244 26.00 0.98 15.60
N GLN A 245 25.86 1.63 14.44
CA GLN A 245 26.94 2.45 13.85
C GLN A 245 27.26 3.71 14.66
N VAL A 246 26.29 4.24 15.41
CA VAL A 246 26.49 5.43 16.27
C VAL A 246 27.22 5.07 17.56
N ARG A 247 26.90 3.89 18.13
CA ARG A 247 27.51 3.36 19.36
C ARG A 247 28.95 2.91 19.17
N GLY A 248 29.32 2.53 17.94
CA GLY A 248 30.69 2.12 17.60
C GLY A 248 30.92 0.61 17.69
N ASP A 249 29.84 -0.19 17.79
CA ASP A 249 29.90 -1.66 17.92
C ASP A 249 30.07 -2.37 16.56
N SER A 250 30.18 -1.61 15.45
CA SER A 250 30.34 -2.16 14.10
C SER A 250 31.81 -2.39 13.76
N TYR A 251 32.20 -3.66 13.55
CA TYR A 251 33.53 -4.09 13.13
C TYR A 251 33.88 -3.80 11.65
N SER A 252 33.00 -3.14 10.90
CA SER A 252 33.20 -2.83 9.48
C SER A 252 33.67 -1.39 9.29
N GLU A 253 34.94 -1.24 8.93
CA GLU A 253 35.54 0.00 8.43
C GLU A 253 35.10 0.27 6.99
N GLY A 254 33.86 0.76 6.83
CA GLY A 254 33.42 1.36 5.56
C GLY A 254 34.11 2.70 5.28
N CYS A 255 34.06 3.17 4.03
CA CYS A 255 34.71 4.40 3.53
C CYS A 255 34.45 5.68 4.35
N MET A 256 33.36 5.74 5.12
CA MET A 256 32.98 6.92 5.91
C MET A 256 33.20 6.77 7.43
N GLY A 257 33.70 5.61 7.90
CA GLY A 257 34.03 5.36 9.30
C GLY A 257 32.90 5.66 10.32
N GLN A 258 33.23 5.59 11.61
CA GLN A 258 32.29 5.95 12.69
C GLN A 258 32.06 7.47 12.78
N THR A 259 33.10 8.26 12.47
CA THR A 259 33.02 9.73 12.48
C THR A 259 32.07 10.25 11.40
N GLY A 260 32.07 9.66 10.20
CA GLY A 260 31.18 10.07 9.12
C GLY A 260 29.71 9.74 9.39
N ALA A 261 29.41 8.60 10.02
CA ALA A 261 28.05 8.27 10.45
C ALA A 261 27.50 9.29 11.46
N ARG A 262 28.34 9.77 12.39
CA ARG A 262 27.97 10.81 13.36
C ARG A 262 27.77 12.18 12.70
N VAL A 263 28.65 12.56 11.78
CA VAL A 263 28.51 13.82 11.02
C VAL A 263 27.25 13.78 10.16
N TRP A 264 26.98 12.67 9.47
CA TRP A 264 25.76 12.49 8.68
C TRP A 264 24.48 12.62 9.52
N LEU A 265 24.46 11.95 10.68
CA LEU A 265 23.35 12.03 11.63
C LEU A 265 23.18 13.46 12.18
N PHE A 266 24.27 14.15 12.49
CA PHE A 266 24.25 15.54 12.95
C PHE A 266 23.67 16.48 11.89
N ILE A 267 24.08 16.34 10.62
CA ILE A 267 23.50 17.11 9.50
C ILE A 267 22.00 16.82 9.38
N GLY A 268 21.59 15.54 9.50
CA GLY A 268 20.18 15.16 9.50
C GLY A 268 19.38 15.88 10.59
N PHE A 269 19.87 15.91 11.82
CA PHE A 269 19.22 16.64 12.92
C PHE A 269 19.20 18.16 12.70
N MET A 270 20.27 18.76 12.18
CA MET A 270 20.30 20.19 11.84
C MET A 270 19.24 20.55 10.81
N LEU A 271 19.09 19.75 9.74
CA LEU A 271 18.06 19.96 8.73
C LEU A 271 16.65 19.79 9.32
N ALA A 272 16.46 18.82 10.22
CA ALA A 272 15.18 18.58 10.88
C ALA A 272 14.75 19.76 11.76
N PHE A 273 15.63 20.24 12.64
CA PHE A 273 15.35 21.43 13.47
C PHE A 273 15.24 22.70 12.62
N GLY A 274 16.06 22.86 11.59
CA GLY A 274 16.00 23.99 10.66
C GLY A 274 14.65 24.06 9.95
N SER A 275 14.11 22.92 9.49
CA SER A 275 12.78 22.86 8.89
C SER A 275 11.66 23.20 9.89
N LEU A 276 11.74 22.72 11.14
CA LEU A 276 10.77 23.04 12.17
C LEU A 276 10.75 24.56 12.49
N ILE A 277 11.92 25.17 12.67
CA ILE A 277 12.06 26.60 12.94
C ILE A 277 11.56 27.43 11.75
N ALA A 278 11.91 27.03 10.52
CA ALA A 278 11.44 27.70 9.31
C ALA A 278 9.91 27.62 9.17
N SER A 279 9.31 26.46 9.48
CA SER A 279 7.85 26.30 9.46
C SER A 279 7.15 27.20 10.48
N MET A 280 7.73 27.35 11.67
CA MET A 280 7.24 28.26 12.71
C MET A 280 7.31 29.73 12.25
N TRP A 281 8.41 30.11 11.59
CA TRP A 281 8.54 31.44 10.99
C TRP A 281 7.50 31.68 9.90
N ILE A 282 7.27 30.71 9.01
CA ILE A 282 6.26 30.84 7.94
C ILE A 282 4.86 31.02 8.54
N LEU A 283 4.51 30.27 9.58
CA LEU A 283 3.22 30.41 10.27
C LEU A 283 3.02 31.84 10.81
N PHE A 284 3.95 32.34 11.63
CA PHE A 284 3.77 33.64 12.27
C PHE A 284 4.07 34.81 11.33
N GLY A 285 5.20 34.77 10.64
CA GLY A 285 5.66 35.85 9.76
C GLY A 285 4.90 35.92 8.43
N GLY A 286 4.42 34.79 7.91
CA GLY A 286 3.72 34.74 6.63
C GLY A 286 2.19 34.87 6.73
N PHE A 287 1.58 34.42 7.83
CA PHE A 287 0.12 34.34 7.95
C PHE A 287 -0.45 35.13 9.14
N VAL A 288 0.13 35.00 10.35
CA VAL A 288 -0.44 35.62 11.56
C VAL A 288 -0.16 37.12 11.64
N VAL A 289 1.09 37.54 11.46
CA VAL A 289 1.50 38.97 11.56
C VAL A 289 0.92 39.83 10.44
N PRO A 290 0.91 39.38 9.15
CA PRO A 290 0.31 40.15 8.07
C PRO A 290 -1.22 40.21 8.10
N GLY A 291 -1.87 39.43 8.99
CA GLY A 291 -3.33 39.42 9.13
C GLY A 291 -4.06 38.86 7.90
N LYS A 292 -3.52 37.81 7.26
CA LYS A 292 -4.20 37.19 6.11
C LYS A 292 -5.56 36.59 6.54
N PRO A 293 -6.59 36.63 5.67
CA PRO A 293 -7.93 36.15 6.01
C PRO A 293 -7.98 34.64 6.30
N HIS A 294 -7.04 33.87 5.75
CA HIS A 294 -6.94 32.43 5.95
C HIS A 294 -5.56 32.06 6.52
N THR A 295 -5.55 31.61 7.78
CA THR A 295 -4.33 31.19 8.50
C THR A 295 -4.05 29.69 8.41
N TYR A 296 -5.01 28.91 7.90
CA TYR A 296 -4.93 27.45 7.80
C TYR A 296 -3.67 26.93 7.05
N PRO A 297 -3.24 27.52 5.91
CA PRO A 297 -2.06 27.00 5.20
C PRO A 297 -0.77 27.09 6.03
N GLY A 298 -0.61 28.15 6.83
CA GLY A 298 0.53 28.30 7.74
C GLY A 298 0.51 27.22 8.84
N ILE A 299 -0.68 26.94 9.37
CA ILE A 299 -0.88 25.91 10.41
C ILE A 299 -0.56 24.52 9.83
N ALA A 300 -1.02 24.24 8.61
CA ALA A 300 -0.76 23.00 7.90
C ALA A 300 0.74 22.74 7.67
N ILE A 301 1.51 23.75 7.26
CA ILE A 301 2.98 23.63 7.08
C ILE A 301 3.67 23.33 8.41
N PHE A 302 3.27 23.99 9.49
CA PHE A 302 3.83 23.73 10.82
C PHE A 302 3.55 22.29 11.28
N PHE A 303 2.30 21.84 11.18
CA PHE A 303 1.94 20.47 11.55
C PHE A 303 2.59 19.41 10.66
N GLN A 304 2.74 19.66 9.35
CA GLN A 304 3.50 18.79 8.47
C GLN A 304 4.92 18.55 8.99
N ASN A 305 5.66 19.64 9.27
CA ASN A 305 7.05 19.54 9.74
C ASN A 305 7.13 18.91 11.13
N ALA A 306 6.19 19.22 12.03
CA ALA A 306 6.12 18.62 13.35
C ALA A 306 5.87 17.11 13.28
N PHE A 307 4.91 16.65 12.48
CA PHE A 307 4.60 15.22 12.35
C PHE A 307 5.73 14.43 11.69
N ILE A 308 6.38 14.99 10.66
CA ILE A 308 7.55 14.35 10.04
C ILE A 308 8.73 14.27 11.02
N PHE A 309 8.97 15.33 11.81
CA PHE A 309 10.00 15.36 12.83
C PHE A 309 9.75 14.31 13.92
N PHE A 310 8.56 14.31 14.52
CA PHE A 310 8.22 13.33 15.56
C PHE A 310 8.17 11.90 15.02
N GLY A 311 7.67 11.69 13.81
CA GLY A 311 7.72 10.38 13.14
C GLY A 311 9.17 9.89 12.98
N GLY A 312 10.11 10.78 12.66
CA GLY A 312 11.53 10.49 12.61
C GLY A 312 12.11 10.06 13.95
N LEU A 313 11.79 10.80 15.02
CA LEU A 313 12.24 10.45 16.38
C LEU A 313 11.66 9.13 16.88
N VAL A 314 10.37 8.88 16.62
CA VAL A 314 9.68 7.64 17.00
C VAL A 314 10.32 6.46 16.28
N PHE A 315 10.64 6.58 14.99
CA PHE A 315 11.32 5.53 14.26
C PHE A 315 12.75 5.29 14.79
N LYS A 316 13.50 6.37 15.02
CA LYS A 316 14.91 6.31 15.43
C LYS A 316 15.10 5.74 16.84
N PHE A 317 14.31 6.20 17.80
CA PHE A 317 14.44 5.83 19.22
C PHE A 317 13.47 4.72 19.65
N GLY A 318 12.38 4.52 18.91
CA GLY A 318 11.40 3.48 19.22
C GLY A 318 11.89 2.07 18.84
N ARG A 319 12.81 1.96 17.88
CA ARG A 319 13.38 0.67 17.46
C ARG A 319 14.58 0.27 18.33
N THR A 320 14.51 -0.91 18.94
CA THR A 320 15.68 -1.63 19.45
C THR A 320 16.29 -2.43 18.31
N GLU A 321 17.54 -2.13 17.97
CA GLU A 321 18.33 -3.02 17.13
C GLU A 321 18.92 -4.08 18.05
N ASP A 322 18.19 -5.17 18.24
CA ASP A 322 18.75 -6.34 18.91
C ASP A 322 19.79 -6.90 17.95
N LEU A 323 21.06 -6.68 18.29
CA LEU A 323 22.17 -7.38 17.67
C LEU A 323 21.88 -8.87 17.90
N TRP A 324 21.93 -9.67 16.84
CA TRP A 324 21.90 -11.13 16.97
C TRP A 324 23.24 -11.66 17.54
N GLN A 325 23.78 -10.96 18.56
CA GLN A 325 24.93 -11.23 19.43
C GLN A 325 24.80 -10.41 20.71
#